data_AF-A0A5C8L5E6-F1
#
_entry.id   AF-A0A5C8L5E6-F1
#
_cell.length_a   1.000
_cell.length_b   1.000
_cell.length_c   1.000
_cell.angle_alpha   90.00
_cell.angle_beta   90.00
_cell.angle_gamma   90.00
#
_symmetry.space_group_name_H-M   'P 1'
#
loop_
_entity.id
_entity.type
_entity.pdbx_description
1 polymer ?
#
loop_
_entity_poly.entity_id
_entity_poly.type
_entity_poly.pdbx_seq_one_letter_code
_entity_poly.pdbx_strand_id
1 'polypeptide(L)'
;MWHPDTAMENLYRNFEEKRKQLKKSESAEQTKARVKEKLAGSLGISKEKDELRPMLLERLELEDHFRERVEFGTVWGFRVPAYVLIPKGASGKTPAVLAIHGHGYGSRQIVGLHPDGTEHTGEADIHGNYARELVKRGFIVIAPEVIGFGDRRLEADQANGQVGNSSCQTLASHLLLYGISLAGLRVQEALCALDYIVTREDVDVDRVSCMGFSGGGLLAAYASAFIG
;
A
#
# COMPACT_ATOMS: atom_id res chain seq x y z
N MET A 1 -2.53 12.15 41.38
CA MET A 1 -2.04 10.93 40.69
C MET A 1 -2.77 10.88 39.36
N TRP A 2 -2.07 11.09 38.24
CA TRP A 2 -2.68 11.26 36.91
C TRP A 2 -2.76 9.90 36.19
N HIS A 3 -3.73 9.07 36.58
CA HIS A 3 -3.96 7.76 35.97
C HIS A 3 -5.19 7.82 35.06
N PRO A 4 -5.00 7.89 33.73
CA PRO A 4 -6.11 8.00 32.78
C PRO A 4 -6.90 6.69 32.63
N ASP A 5 -6.53 5.62 33.33
CA ASP A 5 -7.10 4.28 33.20
C ASP A 5 -8.63 4.27 33.30
N THR A 6 -9.20 4.88 34.36
CA THR A 6 -10.66 4.97 34.52
C THR A 6 -11.33 5.74 33.38
N ALA A 7 -10.69 6.80 32.87
CA ALA A 7 -11.22 7.56 31.74
C ALA A 7 -11.19 6.73 30.45
N MET A 8 -10.13 5.96 30.22
CA MET A 8 -10.00 5.07 29.06
C MET A 8 -10.99 3.90 29.13
N GLU A 9 -11.22 3.30 30.29
CA GLU A 9 -12.24 2.27 30.48
C GLU A 9 -13.65 2.80 30.19
N ASN A 10 -13.98 3.97 30.74
CA ASN A 10 -15.28 4.60 30.50
C ASN A 10 -15.47 4.94 29.02
N LEU A 11 -14.41 5.45 28.36
CA LEU A 11 -14.43 5.70 26.93
C LEU A 11 -14.73 4.41 26.14
N TYR A 12 -14.02 3.33 26.45
CA TYR A 12 -14.25 2.02 25.80
C TYR A 12 -15.68 1.53 25.99
N ARG A 13 -16.20 1.51 27.22
CA ARG A 13 -17.57 1.06 27.53
C ARG A 13 -18.62 1.89 26.78
N ASN A 14 -18.47 3.21 26.78
CA ASN A 14 -19.36 4.13 26.06
C ASN A 14 -19.41 3.83 24.55
N PHE A 15 -18.27 3.56 23.93
CA PHE A 15 -18.22 3.21 22.51
C PHE A 15 -18.72 1.79 22.23
N GLU A 16 -18.51 0.84 23.15
CA GLU A 16 -19.05 -0.50 23.04
C GLU A 16 -20.59 -0.50 23.03
N GLU A 17 -21.21 0.25 23.94
CA GLU A 17 -22.68 0.40 23.99
C GLU A 17 -23.24 1.04 22.72
N LYS A 18 -22.62 2.12 22.24
CA LYS A 18 -23.00 2.75 20.96
C LYS A 18 -22.93 1.77 19.79
N ARG A 19 -21.88 0.94 19.70
CA ARG A 19 -21.78 -0.11 18.67
C ARG A 19 -22.88 -1.16 18.80
N LYS A 20 -23.19 -1.62 20.02
CA LYS A 20 -24.26 -2.60 20.26
C LYS A 20 -25.64 -2.06 19.85
N GLN A 21 -25.91 -0.78 20.10
CA GLN A 21 -27.14 -0.12 19.68
C GLN A 21 -27.23 -0.01 18.15
N LEU A 22 -26.17 0.48 17.49
CA LEU A 22 -26.13 0.58 16.02
C LEU A 22 -26.31 -0.79 15.34
N LYS A 23 -25.69 -1.84 15.87
CA LYS A 23 -25.81 -3.20 15.33
C LYS A 23 -27.22 -3.79 15.45
N LYS A 24 -28.04 -3.31 16.40
CA LYS A 24 -29.46 -3.71 16.52
C LYS A 24 -30.34 -3.01 15.48
N SER A 25 -29.95 -1.83 15.00
CA SER A 25 -30.75 -1.01 14.09
C SER A 25 -30.32 -1.10 12.61
N GLU A 26 -29.16 -1.67 12.31
CA GLU A 26 -28.60 -1.74 10.96
C GLU A 26 -28.40 -3.20 10.52
N SER A 27 -28.69 -3.49 9.25
CA SER A 27 -28.22 -4.71 8.58
C SER A 27 -26.69 -4.73 8.43
N ALA A 28 -26.13 -5.88 8.07
CA ALA A 28 -24.70 -6.02 7.79
C ALA A 28 -24.24 -5.09 6.66
N GLU A 29 -25.04 -4.95 5.59
CA GLU A 29 -24.70 -4.07 4.46
C GLU A 29 -24.77 -2.59 4.82
N GLN A 30 -25.78 -2.17 5.59
CA GLN A 30 -25.85 -0.79 6.11
C GLN A 30 -24.66 -0.49 7.03
N THR A 31 -24.28 -1.45 7.88
CA THR A 31 -23.10 -1.33 8.75
C THR A 31 -21.83 -1.18 7.91
N LYS A 32 -21.66 -2.03 6.88
CA LYS A 32 -20.51 -1.99 5.97
C LYS A 32 -20.41 -0.64 5.26
N ALA A 33 -21.50 -0.17 4.65
CA ALA A 33 -21.56 1.12 3.97
C ALA A 33 -21.18 2.28 4.89
N ARG A 34 -21.78 2.36 6.08
CA ARG A 34 -21.51 3.41 7.07
C ARG A 34 -20.06 3.38 7.57
N VAL A 35 -19.51 2.19 7.85
CA VAL A 35 -18.12 2.07 8.31
C VAL A 35 -17.14 2.47 7.20
N LYS A 36 -17.40 2.08 5.95
CA LYS A 36 -16.62 2.47 4.78
C LYS A 36 -16.63 4.00 4.57
N GLU A 37 -17.79 4.63 4.69
CA GLU A 37 -17.94 6.09 4.59
C GLU A 37 -17.18 6.81 5.71
N LYS A 38 -17.34 6.37 6.96
CA LYS A 38 -16.59 6.95 8.10
C LYS A 38 -15.09 6.77 7.95
N LEU A 39 -14.63 5.61 7.48
CA LEU A 39 -13.22 5.35 7.21
C LEU A 39 -12.68 6.30 6.13
N ALA A 40 -13.39 6.45 5.01
CA ALA A 40 -13.01 7.38 3.95
C ALA A 40 -12.90 8.83 4.47
N GLY A 41 -13.90 9.27 5.23
CA GLY A 41 -13.91 10.60 5.83
C GLY A 41 -12.78 10.83 6.84
N SER A 42 -12.50 9.86 7.71
CA SER A 42 -11.41 9.95 8.69
C SER A 42 -10.02 9.91 8.05
N LEU A 43 -9.87 9.22 6.93
CA LEU A 43 -8.61 9.17 6.19
C LEU A 43 -8.42 10.42 5.30
N GLY A 44 -9.50 11.11 4.92
CA GLY A 44 -9.44 12.18 3.93
C GLY A 44 -9.25 11.65 2.50
N ILE A 45 -9.81 10.46 2.22
CA ILE A 45 -9.77 9.85 0.88
C ILE A 45 -10.61 10.69 -0.07
N SER A 46 -10.01 11.18 -1.15
CA SER A 46 -10.69 11.92 -2.20
C SER A 46 -11.20 11.01 -3.32
N LYS A 47 -12.30 11.40 -3.96
CA LYS A 47 -12.74 10.77 -5.22
C LYS A 47 -11.92 11.25 -6.42
N GLU A 48 -11.21 12.35 -6.27
CA GLU A 48 -10.34 12.89 -7.31
C GLU A 48 -9.14 11.97 -7.51
N LYS A 49 -8.88 11.63 -8.78
CA LYS A 49 -7.74 10.85 -9.25
C LYS A 49 -7.26 11.45 -10.55
N ASP A 50 -5.95 11.48 -10.73
CA ASP A 50 -5.35 11.79 -12.02
C ASP A 50 -5.49 10.59 -12.98
N GLU A 51 -5.29 10.81 -14.28
CA GLU A 51 -5.16 9.71 -15.22
C GLU A 51 -3.89 8.89 -14.93
N LEU A 52 -4.03 7.55 -14.91
CA LEU A 52 -2.92 6.66 -14.57
C LEU A 52 -1.71 6.81 -15.50
N ARG A 53 -1.90 6.97 -16.82
CA ARG A 53 -0.83 7.11 -17.82
C ARG A 53 0.44 6.27 -17.49
N PRO A 54 0.31 4.93 -17.38
CA PRO A 54 1.39 4.08 -16.95
C PRO A 54 2.54 4.10 -17.97
N MET A 55 3.77 4.12 -17.48
CA MET A 55 4.99 4.07 -18.28
C MET A 55 5.88 2.94 -17.80
N LEU A 56 6.40 2.15 -18.74
CA LEU A 56 7.46 1.18 -18.49
C LEU A 56 8.80 1.92 -18.49
N LEU A 57 9.54 1.82 -17.39
CA LEU A 57 10.87 2.42 -17.23
C LEU A 57 11.99 1.42 -17.51
N GLU A 58 11.80 0.18 -17.06
CA GLU A 58 12.77 -0.91 -17.22
C GLU A 58 12.05 -2.25 -17.27
N ARG A 59 12.61 -3.21 -18.01
CA ARG A 59 12.21 -4.62 -17.94
C ARG A 59 13.45 -5.50 -17.92
N LEU A 60 13.54 -6.36 -16.92
CA LEU A 60 14.60 -7.35 -16.77
C LEU A 60 14.01 -8.76 -16.82
N GLU A 61 14.65 -9.65 -17.55
CA GLU A 61 14.37 -11.07 -17.51
C GLU A 61 15.27 -11.75 -16.47
N LEU A 62 14.67 -12.35 -15.44
CA LEU A 62 15.36 -13.14 -14.41
C LEU A 62 15.11 -14.63 -14.68
N GLU A 63 15.69 -15.51 -13.87
CA GLU A 63 15.55 -16.97 -14.05
C GLU A 63 14.07 -17.42 -13.99
N ASP A 64 13.35 -16.99 -12.95
CA ASP A 64 12.00 -17.46 -12.59
C ASP A 64 10.86 -16.50 -12.99
N HIS A 65 11.16 -15.22 -13.24
CA HIS A 65 10.16 -14.20 -13.56
C HIS A 65 10.72 -13.07 -14.42
N PHE A 66 9.85 -12.20 -14.94
CA PHE A 66 10.23 -10.87 -15.42
C PHE A 66 10.02 -9.85 -14.31
N ARG A 67 10.94 -8.89 -14.18
CA ARG A 67 10.79 -7.73 -13.29
C ARG A 67 10.72 -6.46 -14.12
N GLU A 68 9.58 -5.79 -14.07
CA GLU A 68 9.38 -4.47 -14.66
C GLU A 68 9.52 -3.38 -13.59
N ARG A 69 10.13 -2.25 -13.94
CA ARG A 69 9.96 -0.98 -13.24
C ARG A 69 8.96 -0.15 -14.03
N VAL A 70 7.87 0.26 -13.40
CA VAL A 70 6.85 1.10 -14.01
C VAL A 70 6.62 2.34 -13.17
N GLU A 71 5.96 3.34 -13.74
CA GLU A 71 5.40 4.46 -12.99
C GLU A 71 4.01 4.82 -13.54
N PHE A 72 3.13 5.32 -12.66
CA PHE A 72 1.78 5.75 -13.03
C PHE A 72 1.31 6.90 -12.14
N GLY A 73 0.41 7.74 -12.65
CA GLY A 73 -0.22 8.85 -11.94
C GLY A 73 -1.18 8.40 -10.84
N THR A 74 -1.33 9.22 -9.80
CA THR A 74 -2.23 8.96 -8.68
C THR A 74 -3.16 10.14 -8.39
N VAL A 75 -2.69 11.13 -7.61
CA VAL A 75 -3.44 12.34 -7.22
C VAL A 75 -2.50 13.54 -7.15
N TRP A 76 -3.02 14.73 -7.44
CA TRP A 76 -2.30 16.01 -7.31
C TRP A 76 -1.00 16.09 -8.13
N GLY A 77 -0.96 15.36 -9.26
CA GLY A 77 0.22 15.26 -10.12
C GLY A 77 1.28 14.29 -9.61
N PHE A 78 1.04 13.56 -8.52
CA PHE A 78 1.97 12.53 -8.07
C PHE A 78 2.03 11.38 -9.07
N ARG A 79 3.25 10.90 -9.30
CA ARG A 79 3.52 9.64 -9.98
C ARG A 79 4.17 8.68 -8.98
N VAL A 80 3.71 7.44 -8.99
CA VAL A 80 4.19 6.37 -8.11
C VAL A 80 4.98 5.38 -8.95
N PRO A 81 6.28 5.21 -8.67
CA PRO A 81 7.03 4.15 -9.29
C PRO A 81 6.73 2.83 -8.56
N ALA A 82 6.51 1.75 -9.31
CA ALA A 82 6.26 0.41 -8.80
C ALA A 82 7.18 -0.62 -9.47
N TYR A 83 7.42 -1.73 -8.79
CA TYR A 83 7.94 -2.94 -9.44
C TYR A 83 6.78 -3.86 -9.78
N VAL A 84 6.83 -4.49 -10.96
CA VAL A 84 5.90 -5.55 -11.37
C VAL A 84 6.67 -6.83 -11.59
N LEU A 85 6.37 -7.87 -10.82
CA LEU A 85 6.97 -9.20 -10.95
C LEU A 85 5.99 -10.10 -11.68
N ILE A 86 6.39 -10.67 -12.82
CA ILE A 86 5.52 -11.43 -13.72
C ILE A 86 6.07 -12.85 -13.84
N PRO A 87 5.35 -13.89 -13.38
CA PRO A 87 5.86 -15.25 -13.40
C PRO A 87 6.05 -15.76 -14.84
N LYS A 88 7.10 -16.53 -15.07
CA LYS A 88 7.27 -17.23 -16.36
C LYS A 88 6.32 -18.41 -16.48
N GLY A 89 5.97 -18.77 -17.71
CA GLY A 89 5.21 -19.99 -18.01
C GLY A 89 3.70 -19.92 -17.75
N ALA A 90 3.15 -18.73 -17.44
CA ALA A 90 1.71 -18.56 -17.33
C ALA A 90 1.02 -18.71 -18.70
N SER A 91 0.02 -19.60 -18.79
CA SER A 91 -0.84 -19.75 -19.97
C SER A 91 -2.13 -18.95 -19.78
N GLY A 92 -2.07 -17.63 -19.98
CA GLY A 92 -3.22 -16.73 -19.93
C GLY A 92 -3.21 -15.76 -18.74
N LYS A 93 -4.39 -15.27 -18.37
CA LYS A 93 -4.57 -14.29 -17.30
C LYS A 93 -4.19 -14.88 -15.94
N THR A 94 -3.40 -14.14 -15.18
CA THR A 94 -2.74 -14.60 -13.95
C THR A 94 -3.30 -13.85 -12.74
N PRO A 95 -3.57 -14.51 -11.60
CA PRO A 95 -3.98 -13.81 -10.38
C PRO A 95 -2.92 -12.80 -9.95
N ALA A 96 -3.35 -11.66 -9.39
CA ALA A 96 -2.46 -10.57 -9.04
C ALA A 96 -2.51 -10.22 -7.55
N VAL A 97 -1.37 -9.78 -7.01
CA VAL A 97 -1.25 -9.31 -5.64
C VAL A 97 -0.65 -7.90 -5.62
N LEU A 98 -1.35 -6.96 -5.01
CA LEU A 98 -0.77 -5.69 -4.57
C LEU A 98 0.05 -5.94 -3.31
N ALA A 99 1.38 -5.80 -3.39
CA ALA A 99 2.34 -6.02 -2.31
C ALA A 99 2.81 -4.69 -1.71
N ILE A 100 2.41 -4.38 -0.47
CA ILE A 100 2.70 -3.10 0.18
C ILE A 100 3.75 -3.27 1.28
N HIS A 101 4.93 -2.68 1.09
CA HIS A 101 6.05 -2.82 2.03
C HIS A 101 5.79 -2.10 3.37
N GLY A 102 6.51 -2.55 4.41
CA GLY A 102 6.56 -1.89 5.72
C GLY A 102 7.60 -0.78 5.79
N HIS A 103 7.89 -0.29 7.00
CA HIS A 103 9.01 0.63 7.22
C HIS A 103 10.33 -0.05 6.89
N GLY A 104 11.19 0.63 6.13
CA GLY A 104 12.46 0.11 5.64
C GLY A 104 12.94 0.94 4.45
N TYR A 105 13.71 0.35 3.53
CA TYR A 105 14.26 1.08 2.39
C TYR A 105 13.38 1.06 1.13
N GLY A 106 12.12 0.60 1.25
CA GLY A 106 11.11 0.78 0.22
C GLY A 106 10.74 -0.49 -0.53
N SER A 107 10.15 -0.33 -1.71
CA SER A 107 9.67 -1.42 -2.56
C SER A 107 10.78 -2.40 -2.97
N ARG A 108 12.02 -1.91 -3.12
CA ARG A 108 13.22 -2.74 -3.38
C ARG A 108 13.39 -3.89 -2.38
N GLN A 109 13.06 -3.64 -1.11
CA GLN A 109 13.25 -4.58 -0.01
C GLN A 109 12.38 -5.83 -0.10
N ILE A 110 11.23 -5.73 -0.77
CA ILE A 110 10.30 -6.86 -0.89
C ILE A 110 10.47 -7.62 -2.21
N VAL A 111 11.10 -7.01 -3.21
CA VAL A 111 11.33 -7.58 -4.55
C VAL A 111 12.73 -8.21 -4.72
N GLY A 112 13.53 -8.27 -3.66
CA GLY A 112 14.84 -8.90 -3.68
C GLY A 112 15.96 -8.00 -4.19
N LEU A 113 15.89 -6.70 -3.92
CA LEU A 113 16.93 -5.73 -4.27
C LEU A 113 17.51 -5.06 -3.02
N HIS A 114 18.78 -4.69 -3.07
CA HIS A 114 19.42 -3.79 -2.12
C HIS A 114 18.90 -2.35 -2.28
N PRO A 115 19.13 -1.45 -1.31
CA PRO A 115 18.71 -0.05 -1.39
C PRO A 115 19.19 0.68 -2.65
N ASP A 116 20.38 0.32 -3.16
CA ASP A 116 20.99 0.88 -4.37
C ASP A 116 20.46 0.27 -5.68
N GLY A 117 19.56 -0.72 -5.60
CA GLY A 117 18.99 -1.41 -6.75
C GLY A 117 19.80 -2.62 -7.23
N THR A 118 20.90 -2.98 -6.57
CA THR A 118 21.63 -4.22 -6.89
C THR A 118 20.90 -5.46 -6.38
N GLU A 119 21.12 -6.61 -7.02
CA GLU A 119 20.45 -7.87 -6.63
C GLU A 119 20.80 -8.29 -5.21
N HIS A 120 19.77 -8.63 -4.42
CA HIS A 120 19.95 -9.17 -3.08
C HIS A 120 19.81 -10.70 -3.10
N THR A 121 20.95 -11.39 -3.11
CA THR A 121 21.03 -12.87 -3.11
C THR A 121 21.22 -13.49 -1.73
N GLY A 122 21.28 -12.67 -0.68
CA GLY A 122 21.47 -13.10 0.71
C GLY A 122 20.18 -13.55 1.40
N GLU A 123 20.28 -13.80 2.70
CA GLU A 123 19.11 -14.12 3.54
C GLU A 123 18.16 -12.92 3.59
N ALA A 124 16.86 -13.20 3.47
CA ALA A 124 15.85 -12.15 3.61
C ALA A 124 15.84 -11.61 5.04
N ASP A 125 15.71 -10.30 5.18
CA ASP A 125 15.48 -9.67 6.48
C ASP A 125 14.02 -9.91 6.96
N ILE A 126 13.57 -9.14 7.95
CA ILE A 126 12.21 -9.27 8.51
C ILE A 126 11.09 -9.03 7.48
N HIS A 127 11.36 -8.38 6.34
CA HIS A 127 10.41 -8.21 5.25
C HIS A 127 10.28 -9.48 4.40
N GLY A 128 11.20 -10.44 4.52
CA GLY A 128 11.04 -11.78 3.96
C GLY A 128 11.01 -11.87 2.43
N ASN A 129 11.37 -10.80 1.70
CA ASN A 129 11.27 -10.74 0.23
C ASN A 129 9.91 -11.24 -0.29
N TYR A 130 8.81 -10.94 0.41
CA TYR A 130 7.56 -11.66 0.18
C TYR A 130 6.97 -11.43 -1.22
N ALA A 131 7.29 -10.32 -1.90
CA ALA A 131 6.87 -10.11 -3.29
C ALA A 131 7.59 -11.10 -4.24
N ARG A 132 8.88 -11.34 -4.03
CA ARG A 132 9.64 -12.37 -4.75
C ARG A 132 9.08 -13.77 -4.49
N GLU A 133 8.65 -14.05 -3.27
CA GLU A 133 8.04 -15.34 -2.92
C GLU A 133 6.64 -15.52 -3.53
N LEU A 134 5.87 -14.44 -3.67
CA LEU A 134 4.58 -14.47 -4.35
C LEU A 134 4.73 -14.74 -5.86
N VAL A 135 5.67 -14.10 -6.55
CA VAL A 135 5.85 -14.35 -7.99
C VAL A 135 6.27 -15.79 -8.29
N LYS A 136 7.13 -16.39 -7.45
CA LYS A 136 7.48 -17.82 -7.54
C LYS A 136 6.28 -18.76 -7.36
N ARG A 137 5.22 -18.30 -6.71
CA ARG A 137 3.96 -19.05 -6.52
C ARG A 137 2.96 -18.82 -7.64
N GLY A 138 3.34 -18.09 -8.69
CA GLY A 138 2.53 -17.89 -9.89
C GLY A 138 1.59 -16.68 -9.83
N PHE A 139 1.88 -15.69 -8.97
CA PHE A 139 1.14 -14.44 -8.94
C PHE A 139 1.86 -13.34 -9.72
N ILE A 140 1.13 -12.50 -10.44
CA ILE A 140 1.66 -11.19 -10.84
C ILE A 140 1.70 -10.30 -9.59
N VAL A 141 2.83 -9.70 -9.27
CA VAL A 141 3.00 -8.92 -8.03
C VAL A 141 3.32 -7.48 -8.35
N ILE A 142 2.50 -6.54 -7.87
CA ILE A 142 2.72 -5.10 -8.03
C ILE A 142 3.17 -4.56 -6.67
N ALA A 143 4.39 -4.03 -6.61
CA ALA A 143 4.99 -3.47 -5.41
C ALA A 143 5.23 -1.96 -5.60
N PRO A 144 4.25 -1.10 -5.27
CA PRO A 144 4.43 0.34 -5.35
C PRO A 144 5.36 0.86 -4.25
N GLU A 145 6.08 1.94 -4.56
CA GLU A 145 6.85 2.67 -3.56
C GLU A 145 5.92 3.55 -2.71
N VAL A 146 5.84 3.25 -1.41
CA VAL A 146 5.00 4.01 -0.47
C VAL A 146 5.63 5.38 -0.23
N ILE A 147 4.84 6.45 -0.35
CA ILE A 147 5.34 7.83 -0.14
C ILE A 147 6.03 7.97 1.22
N GLY A 148 7.20 8.62 1.23
CA GLY A 148 8.05 8.79 2.41
C GLY A 148 9.09 7.69 2.61
N PHE A 149 9.22 6.73 1.68
CA PHE A 149 10.25 5.67 1.69
C PHE A 149 10.93 5.57 0.33
N GLY A 150 12.06 4.85 0.29
CA GLY A 150 12.79 4.54 -0.95
C GLY A 150 13.04 5.78 -1.81
N ASP A 151 12.63 5.68 -3.08
CA ASP A 151 12.73 6.73 -4.09
C ASP A 151 11.79 7.93 -3.82
N ARG A 152 10.83 7.79 -2.90
CA ARG A 152 9.79 8.79 -2.59
C ARG A 152 9.95 9.44 -1.22
N ARG A 153 11.16 9.43 -0.67
CA ARG A 153 11.53 10.31 0.45
C ARG A 153 11.64 11.75 -0.05
N LEU A 154 11.45 12.71 0.85
CA LEU A 154 11.78 14.10 0.62
C LEU A 154 13.29 14.26 0.43
N GLU A 155 13.73 15.19 -0.42
CA GLU A 155 15.14 15.41 -0.72
C GLU A 155 16.00 15.62 0.55
N ALA A 156 15.48 16.37 1.53
CA ALA A 156 16.16 16.59 2.80
C ALA A 156 16.45 15.28 3.56
N ASP A 157 15.52 14.32 3.50
CA ASP A 157 15.67 13.01 4.13
C ASP A 157 16.50 12.04 3.27
N GLN A 158 16.67 12.31 1.98
CA GLN A 158 17.60 11.58 1.11
C GLN A 158 19.04 12.05 1.32
N ALA A 159 19.24 13.36 1.47
CA ALA A 159 20.55 14.00 1.62
C ALA A 159 21.29 13.58 2.90
N ASN A 160 20.58 13.09 3.92
CA ASN A 160 21.21 12.59 5.13
C ASN A 160 21.95 11.24 4.96
N GLY A 161 21.78 10.57 3.80
CA GLY A 161 22.45 9.31 3.45
C GLY A 161 22.05 8.09 4.28
N GLN A 162 21.13 8.22 5.24
CA GLN A 162 20.74 7.12 6.11
C GLN A 162 19.78 6.17 5.38
N VAL A 163 20.24 4.96 5.08
CA VAL A 163 19.39 3.91 4.50
C VAL A 163 18.26 3.55 5.47
N GLY A 164 17.04 3.46 4.94
CA GLY A 164 15.87 3.01 5.70
C GLY A 164 15.27 4.05 6.65
N ASN A 165 15.76 5.29 6.68
CA ASN A 165 15.00 6.39 7.27
C ASN A 165 13.73 6.69 6.45
N SER A 166 12.88 7.57 6.95
CA SER A 166 11.62 7.91 6.28
C SER A 166 11.29 9.39 6.41
N SER A 167 10.48 9.89 5.49
CA SER A 167 9.88 11.22 5.55
C SER A 167 8.53 11.23 6.27
N CYS A 168 8.19 10.15 6.98
CA CYS A 168 6.87 9.94 7.59
C CYS A 168 6.44 11.12 8.47
N GLN A 169 7.31 11.57 9.37
CA GLN A 169 6.98 12.64 10.32
C GLN A 169 6.70 13.95 9.59
N THR A 170 7.62 14.38 8.73
CA THR A 170 7.52 15.64 7.97
C THR A 170 6.29 15.63 7.07
N LEU A 171 6.06 14.55 6.32
CA LEU A 171 4.89 14.41 5.45
C LEU A 171 3.59 14.40 6.26
N ALA A 172 3.53 13.66 7.37
CA ALA A 172 2.34 13.62 8.22
C ALA A 172 2.00 14.99 8.79
N SER A 173 2.99 15.72 9.30
CA SER A 173 2.80 17.08 9.83
C SER A 173 2.31 18.05 8.76
N HIS A 174 2.87 18.02 7.54
CA HIS A 174 2.43 18.89 6.46
C HIS A 174 1.04 18.55 5.93
N LEU A 175 0.74 17.27 5.69
CA LEU A 175 -0.56 16.85 5.18
C LEU A 175 -1.70 17.19 6.15
N LEU A 176 -1.45 17.12 7.47
CA LEU A 176 -2.41 17.51 8.49
C LEU A 176 -2.84 18.99 8.39
N LEU A 177 -1.96 19.89 7.91
CA LEU A 177 -2.31 21.29 7.67
C LEU A 177 -3.37 21.46 6.57
N TYR A 178 -3.48 20.47 5.68
CA TYR A 178 -4.48 20.42 4.61
C TYR A 178 -5.68 19.52 4.95
N GLY A 179 -5.77 19.03 6.19
CA GLY A 179 -6.83 18.10 6.62
C GLY A 179 -6.70 16.69 6.02
N ILE A 180 -5.52 16.36 5.48
CA ILE A 180 -5.23 15.06 4.87
C ILE A 180 -4.37 14.25 5.83
N SER A 181 -4.71 12.97 6.04
CA SER A 181 -3.82 12.06 6.77
C SER A 181 -2.80 11.42 5.83
N LEU A 182 -1.56 11.21 6.29
CA LEU A 182 -0.58 10.44 5.53
C LEU A 182 -1.07 9.03 5.19
N ALA A 183 -1.83 8.42 6.11
CA ALA A 183 -2.49 7.14 5.86
C ALA A 183 -3.50 7.23 4.72
N GLY A 184 -4.30 8.30 4.66
CA GLY A 184 -5.27 8.53 3.59
C GLY A 184 -4.64 8.70 2.22
N LEU A 185 -3.56 9.47 2.11
CA LEU A 185 -2.79 9.56 0.86
C LEU A 185 -2.27 8.18 0.45
N ARG A 186 -1.67 7.42 1.37
CA ARG A 186 -1.14 6.08 1.07
C ARG A 186 -2.23 5.08 0.66
N VAL A 187 -3.43 5.16 1.27
CA VAL A 187 -4.57 4.34 0.86
C VAL A 187 -5.06 4.76 -0.52
N GLN A 188 -5.18 6.07 -0.79
CA GLN A 188 -5.56 6.57 -2.12
C GLN A 188 -4.62 6.05 -3.21
N GLU A 189 -3.30 6.11 -2.98
CA GLU A 189 -2.31 5.59 -3.93
C GLU A 189 -2.38 4.07 -4.08
N ALA A 190 -2.68 3.33 -3.01
CA ALA A 190 -2.93 1.89 -3.11
C ALA A 190 -4.17 1.58 -3.96
N LEU A 191 -5.23 2.41 -3.89
CA LEU A 191 -6.40 2.28 -4.76
C LEU A 191 -6.06 2.61 -6.21
N CYS A 192 -5.23 3.62 -6.49
CA CYS A 192 -4.74 3.88 -7.85
C CYS A 192 -3.85 2.74 -8.36
N ALA A 193 -3.05 2.10 -7.50
CA ALA A 193 -2.28 0.92 -7.86
C ALA A 193 -3.19 -0.27 -8.23
N LEU A 194 -4.32 -0.44 -7.55
CA LEU A 194 -5.35 -1.42 -7.91
C LEU A 194 -6.02 -1.07 -9.26
N ASP A 195 -6.31 0.22 -9.49
CA ASP A 195 -6.80 0.68 -10.80
C ASP A 195 -5.78 0.35 -11.90
N TYR A 196 -4.48 0.51 -11.64
CA TYR A 196 -3.44 0.09 -12.58
C TYR A 196 -3.45 -1.42 -12.82
N ILE A 197 -3.55 -2.24 -11.76
CA ILE A 197 -3.63 -3.71 -11.87
C ILE A 197 -4.74 -4.14 -12.84
N VAL A 198 -5.93 -3.53 -12.75
CA VAL A 198 -7.08 -3.93 -13.58
C VAL A 198 -6.97 -3.48 -15.04
N THR A 199 -6.05 -2.56 -15.36
CA THR A 199 -5.77 -2.17 -16.76
C THR A 199 -4.82 -3.13 -17.47
N ARG A 200 -4.18 -4.05 -16.74
CA ARG A 200 -3.22 -4.99 -17.32
C ARG A 200 -3.92 -6.17 -18.01
N GLU A 201 -3.49 -6.46 -19.24
CA GLU A 201 -4.06 -7.56 -20.04
C GLU A 201 -3.66 -8.96 -19.55
N ASP A 202 -2.52 -9.07 -18.86
CA ASP A 202 -1.98 -10.30 -18.28
C ASP A 202 -2.56 -10.66 -16.91
N VAL A 203 -3.38 -9.78 -16.33
CA VAL A 203 -4.02 -9.97 -15.02
C VAL A 203 -5.42 -10.56 -15.14
N ASP A 204 -5.70 -11.54 -14.29
CA ASP A 204 -7.05 -12.00 -14.00
C ASP A 204 -7.71 -11.07 -12.97
N VAL A 205 -8.57 -10.17 -13.45
CA VAL A 205 -9.17 -9.10 -12.64
C VAL A 205 -10.14 -9.63 -11.57
N ASP A 206 -10.65 -10.86 -11.72
CA ASP A 206 -11.50 -11.50 -10.73
C ASP A 206 -10.69 -12.14 -9.59
N ARG A 207 -9.35 -12.18 -9.72
CA ARG A 207 -8.42 -12.77 -8.74
C ARG A 207 -7.31 -11.79 -8.35
N VAL A 208 -7.73 -10.62 -7.89
CA VAL A 208 -6.84 -9.58 -7.31
C VAL A 208 -6.90 -9.62 -5.79
N SER A 209 -5.74 -9.53 -5.13
CA SER A 209 -5.63 -9.51 -3.67
C SER A 209 -4.61 -8.48 -3.19
N CYS A 210 -4.65 -8.15 -1.90
CA CYS A 210 -3.67 -7.25 -1.27
C CYS A 210 -2.91 -8.00 -0.17
N MET A 211 -1.59 -7.82 -0.12
CA MET A 211 -0.73 -8.30 0.95
C MET A 211 0.18 -7.18 1.41
N GLY A 212 0.39 -7.06 2.73
CA GLY A 212 1.31 -6.07 3.25
C GLY A 212 1.91 -6.47 4.59
N PHE A 213 3.06 -5.86 4.90
CA PHE A 213 3.82 -6.13 6.12
C PHE A 213 3.92 -4.86 6.99
N SER A 214 3.74 -5.00 8.31
CA SER A 214 3.78 -3.87 9.26
C SER A 214 2.82 -2.73 8.82
N GLY A 215 3.32 -1.51 8.61
CA GLY A 215 2.53 -0.40 8.06
C GLY A 215 1.88 -0.72 6.71
N GLY A 216 2.50 -1.55 5.88
CA GLY A 216 1.89 -2.04 4.65
C GLY A 216 0.69 -2.96 4.88
N GLY A 217 0.68 -3.71 5.99
CA GLY A 217 -0.48 -4.53 6.39
C GLY A 217 -1.69 -3.67 6.76
N LEU A 218 -1.47 -2.53 7.42
CA LEU A 218 -2.51 -1.53 7.66
C LEU A 218 -3.07 -0.99 6.34
N LEU A 219 -2.21 -0.63 5.40
CA LEU A 219 -2.61 -0.13 4.08
C LEU A 219 -3.38 -1.17 3.29
N ALA A 220 -2.94 -2.43 3.30
CA ALA A 220 -3.65 -3.53 2.66
C ALA A 220 -5.06 -3.72 3.27
N ALA A 221 -5.17 -3.68 4.59
CA ALA A 221 -6.46 -3.80 5.28
C ALA A 221 -7.41 -2.64 4.93
N TYR A 222 -6.91 -1.40 4.87
CA TYR A 222 -7.72 -0.24 4.53
C TYR A 222 -8.10 -0.22 3.05
N ALA A 223 -7.17 -0.50 2.14
CA ALA A 223 -7.45 -0.59 0.71
C ALA A 223 -8.54 -1.65 0.43
N SER A 224 -8.45 -2.82 1.06
CA SER A 224 -9.44 -3.90 0.95
C SER A 224 -10.85 -3.51 1.39
N ALA A 225 -11.03 -2.49 2.22
CA ALA A 225 -12.36 -1.96 2.54
C ALA A 225 -13.03 -1.25 1.34
N PHE A 226 -12.23 -0.82 0.37
CA PHE A 226 -12.68 -0.08 -0.80
C PHE A 226 -12.80 -0.93 -2.07
N ILE A 227 -12.13 -2.08 -2.12
CA ILE A 227 -12.25 -3.09 -3.18
C ILE A 227 -13.63 -3.76 -3.11
N GLY A 228 -14.32 -3.90 -4.24
CA GLY A 228 -15.63 -4.53 -4.34
C GLY A 228 -16.04 -4.72 -5.79
#